data_AF-A0A7R9MGJ9-F1
#
_entry.id   AF-A0A7R9MGJ9-F1
#
_cell.length_a   1.000
_cell.length_b   1.000
_cell.length_c   1.000
_cell.angle_alpha   90.00
_cell.angle_beta   90.00
_cell.angle_gamma   90.00
#
_symmetry.space_group_name_H-M   'P 1'
#
loop_
_entity.id
_entity.type
_entity.pdbx_description
1 polymer ?
#
loop_
_entity_poly.entity_id
_entity_poly.type
_entity_poly.pdbx_seq_one_letter_code
_entity_poly.pdbx_strand_id
1 'polypeptide(L)'
;DIKLISQGAVPAIQLAHAGRKGSTPVIGKGVRGETLTAKNGGWDIVAPSAIAYNDDKSQVPKEATLEDIEVLQKAFVTAAIRAVKAGFEAIELHFAHGFLGSTWLSPLSNTRTDRYGGSLENRMRFGLETAHRVRKVIPKETPLLVRISVTDYDNGGWDVTQSVEFAKRLKAIGVDVVDCSSGGVFGNVDYGSLNTAEVQHKAAATIQREAGIPTAAVGNIVHPFQAEKLLQDNSATLILIGRAFLNNPHWAYGAADVLANPETFKYPEPYDWCIGAKQSSLLFSPVTINGITLKNRIGVSPMVTWVSEDGYVNDFQLAHYGSFAIGGVGLIVVE
;
A
#
# COMPACT_ATOMS: atom_id res chain seq x y z
N ASP A 1 11.60 -12.98 22.06
CA ASP A 1 10.46 -12.69 21.17
C ASP A 1 10.18 -11.19 21.08
N ILE A 2 10.80 -10.48 20.13
CA ILE A 2 10.50 -9.07 19.87
C ILE A 2 9.17 -9.03 19.13
N LYS A 3 8.07 -8.75 19.85
CA LYS A 3 6.75 -8.56 19.22
C LYS A 3 6.66 -7.10 18.75
N LEU A 4 6.24 -6.85 17.51
CA LEU A 4 6.08 -5.47 16.97
C LEU A 4 5.26 -4.58 17.92
N ILE A 5 4.15 -5.11 18.44
CA ILE A 5 3.26 -4.46 19.41
C ILE A 5 3.99 -4.08 20.70
N SER A 6 4.94 -4.91 21.18
CA SER A 6 5.71 -4.60 22.39
C SER A 6 6.62 -3.39 22.24
N GLN A 7 6.89 -2.96 21.00
CA GLN A 7 7.67 -1.76 20.69
C GLN A 7 6.76 -0.55 20.35
N GLY A 8 5.44 -0.70 20.52
CA GLY A 8 4.45 0.35 20.23
C GLY A 8 4.22 0.64 18.75
N ALA A 9 4.61 -0.27 17.86
CA ALA A 9 4.28 -0.20 16.44
C ALA A 9 3.03 -1.06 16.16
N VAL A 10 2.07 -0.50 15.41
CA VAL A 10 0.86 -1.20 15.00
C VAL A 10 1.19 -2.10 13.79
N PRO A 11 1.01 -3.43 13.89
CA PRO A 11 1.24 -4.33 12.77
C PRO A 11 0.05 -4.30 11.81
N ALA A 12 0.32 -3.99 10.56
CA ALA A 12 -0.60 -4.09 9.44
C ALA A 12 -0.10 -5.10 8.41
N ILE A 13 -1.01 -5.64 7.60
CA ILE A 13 -0.66 -6.50 6.47
C ILE A 13 -1.37 -6.01 5.20
N GLN A 14 -0.61 -5.97 4.11
CA GLN A 14 -1.12 -5.73 2.78
C GLN A 14 -1.58 -7.06 2.16
N LEU A 15 -2.85 -7.15 1.81
CA LEU A 15 -3.41 -8.29 1.08
C LEU A 15 -3.35 -7.99 -0.41
N ALA A 16 -2.71 -8.87 -1.17
CA ALA A 16 -2.43 -8.64 -2.59
C ALA A 16 -2.80 -9.84 -3.47
N HIS A 17 -2.99 -9.55 -4.76
CA HIS A 17 -3.07 -10.55 -5.81
C HIS A 17 -2.38 -10.00 -7.06
N ALA A 18 -1.37 -10.71 -7.57
CA ALA A 18 -0.50 -10.19 -8.62
C ALA A 18 -1.19 -9.99 -9.99
N GLY A 19 -2.31 -10.70 -10.23
CA GLY A 19 -3.05 -10.59 -11.49
C GLY A 19 -2.16 -10.90 -12.69
N ARG A 20 -2.24 -10.09 -13.75
CA ARG A 20 -1.41 -10.24 -14.97
C ARG A 20 0.10 -10.01 -14.78
N LYS A 21 0.54 -9.63 -13.58
CA LYS A 21 1.96 -9.50 -13.20
C LYS A 21 2.46 -10.68 -12.36
N GLY A 22 1.63 -11.69 -12.13
CA GLY A 22 2.02 -12.91 -11.44
C GLY A 22 2.88 -13.83 -12.30
N SER A 23 3.35 -14.93 -11.71
CA SER A 23 4.17 -15.94 -12.41
C SER A 23 5.45 -15.35 -13.02
N THR A 24 6.14 -14.47 -12.29
CA THR A 24 7.41 -13.85 -12.71
C THR A 24 8.56 -14.26 -11.77
N PRO A 25 9.82 -14.30 -12.26
CA PRO A 25 10.95 -14.66 -11.41
C PRO A 25 11.17 -13.65 -10.27
N VAL A 26 11.65 -14.17 -9.15
CA VAL A 26 12.21 -13.35 -8.06
C VAL A 26 13.36 -12.50 -8.59
N ILE A 27 13.51 -11.28 -8.09
CA ILE A 27 14.63 -10.40 -8.47
C ILE A 27 15.96 -11.13 -8.25
N GLY A 28 16.79 -11.16 -9.30
CA GLY A 28 18.09 -11.85 -9.30
C GLY A 28 18.04 -13.36 -9.56
N LYS A 29 16.84 -13.97 -9.65
CA LYS A 29 16.64 -15.40 -9.96
C LYS A 29 15.88 -15.59 -11.28
N GLY A 30 16.32 -14.91 -12.33
CA GLY A 30 15.74 -14.97 -13.68
C GLY A 30 15.80 -13.62 -14.39
N VAL A 31 15.16 -13.53 -15.56
CA VAL A 31 15.09 -12.28 -16.32
C VAL A 31 13.90 -11.46 -15.87
N ARG A 32 14.17 -10.24 -15.39
CA ARG A 32 13.12 -9.32 -14.94
C ARG A 32 12.13 -9.02 -16.07
N GLY A 33 10.84 -9.21 -15.79
CA GLY A 33 9.75 -8.92 -16.73
C GLY A 33 9.34 -10.10 -17.62
N GLU A 34 10.06 -11.22 -17.56
CA GLU A 34 9.66 -12.47 -18.20
C GLU A 34 8.71 -13.29 -17.30
N THR A 35 7.96 -14.20 -17.91
CA THR A 35 7.09 -15.14 -17.21
C THR A 35 7.84 -16.46 -16.95
N LEU A 36 7.61 -17.05 -15.77
CA LEU A 36 8.09 -18.37 -15.44
C LEU A 36 7.38 -19.43 -16.29
N THR A 37 8.15 -20.39 -16.78
CA THR A 37 7.58 -21.61 -17.38
C THR A 37 7.04 -22.52 -16.28
N ALA A 38 6.10 -23.42 -16.62
CA ALA A 38 5.61 -24.42 -15.67
C ALA A 38 6.74 -25.26 -15.02
N LYS A 39 7.82 -25.55 -15.78
CA LYS A 39 9.01 -26.25 -15.27
C LYS A 39 9.75 -25.46 -14.18
N ASN A 40 9.71 -24.14 -14.24
CA ASN A 40 10.35 -23.24 -13.29
C ASN A 40 9.36 -22.69 -12.25
N GLY A 41 8.27 -23.42 -11.99
CA GLY A 41 7.28 -23.06 -10.98
C GLY A 41 6.29 -21.99 -11.43
N GLY A 42 6.17 -21.71 -12.74
CA GLY A 42 5.15 -20.82 -13.27
C GLY A 42 3.75 -21.40 -13.19
N TRP A 43 2.74 -20.54 -13.11
CA TRP A 43 1.32 -20.88 -13.04
C TRP A 43 0.48 -19.96 -13.93
N ASP A 44 -0.76 -20.37 -14.21
CA ASP A 44 -1.70 -19.57 -15.00
C ASP A 44 -2.17 -18.33 -14.25
N ILE A 45 -2.12 -17.19 -14.93
CA ILE A 45 -2.52 -15.90 -14.36
C ILE A 45 -3.89 -15.46 -14.87
N VAL A 46 -4.61 -14.70 -14.04
CA VAL A 46 -5.96 -14.21 -14.30
C VAL A 46 -6.02 -12.68 -14.20
N ALA A 47 -6.84 -12.04 -15.02
CA ALA A 47 -7.00 -10.59 -15.11
C ALA A 47 -8.42 -10.22 -15.60
N PRO A 48 -8.83 -8.95 -15.50
CA PRO A 48 -10.09 -8.48 -16.08
C PRO A 48 -10.23 -8.75 -17.58
N SER A 49 -9.14 -8.70 -18.34
CA SER A 49 -9.11 -8.92 -19.79
C SER A 49 -7.85 -9.67 -20.21
N ALA A 50 -7.90 -10.36 -21.35
CA ALA A 50 -6.78 -11.11 -21.93
C ALA A 50 -5.71 -10.19 -22.56
N ILE A 51 -5.13 -9.31 -21.74
CA ILE A 51 -4.12 -8.31 -22.14
C ILE A 51 -2.88 -8.49 -21.28
N ALA A 52 -1.76 -8.85 -21.91
CA ALA A 52 -0.47 -9.02 -21.25
C ALA A 52 0.00 -7.72 -20.54
N TYR A 53 0.87 -7.85 -19.54
CA TYR A 53 1.48 -6.69 -18.87
C TYR A 53 2.55 -6.01 -19.74
N ASN A 54 3.39 -6.83 -20.39
CA ASN A 54 4.36 -6.45 -21.41
C ASN A 54 4.10 -7.32 -22.64
N ASP A 55 3.74 -6.71 -23.76
CA ASP A 55 3.22 -7.38 -24.96
C ASP A 55 4.08 -8.57 -25.44
N ASP A 56 5.41 -8.47 -25.36
CA ASP A 56 6.33 -9.50 -25.88
C ASP A 56 7.01 -10.36 -24.81
N LYS A 57 6.78 -10.10 -23.51
CA LYS A 57 7.56 -10.72 -22.41
C LYS A 57 6.72 -11.35 -21.32
N SER A 58 5.47 -10.93 -21.18
CA SER A 58 4.56 -11.41 -20.15
C SER A 58 3.51 -12.36 -20.74
N GLN A 59 3.10 -13.36 -19.96
CA GLN A 59 1.99 -14.22 -20.32
C GLN A 59 0.72 -13.40 -20.53
N VAL A 60 -0.07 -13.80 -21.52
CA VAL A 60 -1.45 -13.32 -21.68
C VAL A 60 -2.30 -13.97 -20.58
N PRO A 61 -2.96 -13.19 -19.70
CA PRO A 61 -3.80 -13.74 -18.65
C PRO A 61 -5.07 -14.38 -19.23
N LYS A 62 -5.61 -15.36 -18.51
CA LYS A 62 -7.02 -15.76 -18.69
C LYS A 62 -7.91 -14.59 -18.30
N GLU A 63 -8.86 -14.24 -19.17
CA GLU A 63 -9.92 -13.30 -18.80
C GLU A 63 -10.82 -13.92 -17.71
N ALA A 64 -11.00 -13.22 -16.60
CA ALA A 64 -11.78 -13.71 -15.46
C ALA A 64 -13.25 -13.94 -15.82
N THR A 65 -13.77 -15.11 -15.49
CA THR A 65 -15.21 -15.39 -15.46
C THR A 65 -15.87 -14.78 -14.21
N LEU A 66 -17.19 -14.76 -14.14
CA LEU A 66 -17.90 -14.30 -12.93
C LEU A 66 -17.59 -15.21 -11.73
N GLU A 67 -17.40 -16.51 -11.98
CA GLU A 67 -16.97 -17.49 -11.00
C GLU A 67 -15.54 -17.21 -10.51
N ASP A 68 -14.62 -16.87 -11.42
CA ASP A 68 -13.25 -16.47 -11.05
C ASP A 68 -13.29 -15.21 -10.15
N ILE A 69 -14.14 -14.23 -10.47
CA ILE A 69 -14.31 -13.01 -9.65
C ILE A 69 -14.77 -13.37 -8.23
N GLU A 70 -15.74 -14.27 -8.08
CA GLU A 70 -16.21 -14.73 -6.78
C GLU A 70 -15.09 -15.43 -5.98
N VAL A 71 -14.31 -16.29 -6.63
CA VAL A 71 -13.15 -16.97 -6.00
C VAL A 71 -12.11 -15.95 -5.54
N LEU A 72 -11.77 -14.97 -6.38
CA LEU A 72 -10.80 -13.92 -6.07
C LEU A 72 -11.26 -13.07 -4.88
N GLN A 73 -12.51 -12.60 -4.89
CA GLN A 73 -13.07 -11.81 -3.77
C GLN A 73 -13.11 -12.63 -2.47
N LYS A 74 -13.46 -13.91 -2.54
CA LYS A 74 -13.46 -14.82 -1.39
C LYS A 74 -12.05 -15.07 -0.85
N ALA A 75 -11.02 -15.06 -1.71
CA ALA A 75 -9.63 -15.19 -1.27
C ALA A 75 -9.20 -14.00 -0.41
N PHE A 76 -9.53 -12.76 -0.79
CA PHE A 76 -9.29 -11.56 0.04
C PHE A 76 -10.01 -11.64 1.39
N VAL A 77 -11.27 -12.07 1.41
CA VAL A 77 -12.05 -12.27 2.65
C VAL A 77 -11.35 -13.29 3.56
N THR A 78 -10.95 -14.43 3.00
CA THR A 78 -10.28 -15.50 3.75
C THR A 78 -8.93 -15.02 4.30
N ALA A 79 -8.17 -14.26 3.52
CA ALA A 79 -6.90 -13.69 3.93
C ALA A 79 -7.08 -12.65 5.06
N ALA A 80 -8.10 -11.80 4.97
CA ALA A 80 -8.42 -10.83 6.02
C ALA A 80 -8.79 -11.49 7.36
N ILE A 81 -9.60 -12.56 7.33
CA ILE A 81 -9.92 -13.34 8.54
C ILE A 81 -8.65 -13.94 9.15
N ARG A 82 -7.75 -14.48 8.32
CA ARG A 82 -6.47 -15.03 8.77
C ARG A 82 -5.57 -13.95 9.37
N ALA A 83 -5.49 -12.78 8.74
CA ALA A 83 -4.70 -11.65 9.22
C ALA A 83 -5.13 -11.20 10.63
N VAL A 84 -6.43 -11.00 10.83
CA VAL A 84 -6.99 -10.64 12.16
C VAL A 84 -6.68 -11.76 13.17
N LYS A 85 -6.89 -13.02 12.80
CA LYS A 85 -6.57 -14.17 13.69
C LYS A 85 -5.08 -14.24 14.05
N ALA A 86 -4.20 -13.82 13.14
CA ALA A 86 -2.76 -13.76 13.36
C ALA A 86 -2.31 -12.57 14.22
N GLY A 87 -3.22 -11.66 14.58
CA GLY A 87 -2.94 -10.51 15.43
C GLY A 87 -2.51 -9.25 14.68
N PHE A 88 -2.74 -9.16 13.37
CA PHE A 88 -2.63 -7.89 12.67
C PHE A 88 -3.77 -6.96 13.10
N GLU A 89 -3.41 -5.72 13.43
CA GLU A 89 -4.34 -4.71 13.97
C GLU A 89 -4.93 -3.82 12.87
N ALA A 90 -4.33 -3.81 11.68
CA ALA A 90 -4.84 -3.13 10.49
C ALA A 90 -4.63 -3.98 9.21
N ILE A 91 -5.44 -3.74 8.19
CA ILE A 91 -5.38 -4.42 6.89
C ILE A 91 -5.32 -3.38 5.78
N GLU A 92 -4.44 -3.58 4.81
CA GLU A 92 -4.40 -2.80 3.57
C GLU A 92 -4.76 -3.68 2.37
N LEU A 93 -5.70 -3.25 1.52
CA LEU A 93 -5.99 -3.92 0.25
C LEU A 93 -5.14 -3.34 -0.86
N HIS A 94 -4.40 -4.18 -1.58
CA HIS A 94 -3.54 -3.74 -2.66
C HIS A 94 -4.29 -3.60 -3.99
N PHE A 95 -4.79 -2.39 -4.30
CA PHE A 95 -5.44 -2.03 -5.57
C PHE A 95 -4.60 -1.02 -6.38
N ALA A 96 -3.27 -1.20 -6.38
CA ALA A 96 -2.32 -0.30 -7.02
C ALA A 96 -1.30 -1.06 -7.89
N HIS A 97 -0.35 -0.33 -8.47
CA HIS A 97 0.84 -0.82 -9.17
C HIS A 97 0.57 -1.80 -10.31
N GLY A 98 -0.60 -1.76 -10.93
CA GLY A 98 -1.01 -2.68 -12.00
C GLY A 98 -1.15 -4.13 -11.58
N PHE A 99 -1.28 -4.42 -10.28
CA PHE A 99 -1.74 -5.71 -9.81
C PHE A 99 -3.26 -5.82 -9.97
N LEU A 100 -3.84 -6.94 -9.54
CA LEU A 100 -5.21 -7.33 -9.89
C LEU A 100 -6.22 -6.18 -9.68
N GLY A 101 -6.29 -5.61 -8.48
CA GLY A 101 -7.24 -4.54 -8.18
C GLY A 101 -7.08 -3.31 -9.07
N SER A 102 -5.84 -2.88 -9.31
CA SER A 102 -5.51 -1.74 -10.18
C SER A 102 -5.91 -2.02 -11.64
N THR A 103 -5.75 -3.26 -12.11
CA THR A 103 -6.11 -3.60 -13.49
C THR A 103 -7.60 -3.58 -13.76
N TRP A 104 -8.45 -3.83 -12.75
CA TRP A 104 -9.90 -3.66 -12.89
C TRP A 104 -10.28 -2.18 -13.04
N LEU A 105 -9.57 -1.30 -12.34
CA LEU A 105 -9.82 0.13 -12.36
C LEU A 105 -9.44 0.75 -13.70
N SER A 106 -8.30 0.42 -14.29
CA SER A 106 -7.86 1.08 -15.53
C SER A 106 -8.63 0.59 -16.77
N PRO A 107 -9.21 1.49 -17.60
CA PRO A 107 -9.83 1.12 -18.87
C PRO A 107 -8.81 0.60 -19.90
N LEU A 108 -7.52 0.87 -19.69
CA LEU A 108 -6.45 0.38 -20.57
C LEU A 108 -6.20 -1.12 -20.36
N SER A 109 -6.52 -1.66 -19.19
CA SER A 109 -6.36 -3.08 -18.86
C SER A 109 -7.68 -3.86 -18.68
N ASN A 110 -8.80 -3.15 -18.58
CA ASN A 110 -10.13 -3.71 -18.45
C ASN A 110 -11.02 -3.26 -19.61
N THR A 111 -11.08 -4.10 -20.65
CA THR A 111 -11.88 -3.90 -21.86
C THR A 111 -13.18 -4.70 -21.84
N ARG A 112 -13.59 -5.20 -20.67
CA ARG A 112 -14.81 -6.01 -20.53
C ARG A 112 -16.06 -5.20 -20.88
N THR A 113 -17.07 -5.90 -21.37
CA THR A 113 -18.39 -5.36 -21.73
C THR A 113 -19.50 -5.76 -20.76
N ASP A 114 -19.18 -6.54 -19.72
CA ASP A 114 -20.11 -6.95 -18.68
C ASP A 114 -20.20 -5.91 -17.53
N ARG A 115 -20.86 -6.28 -16.43
CA ARG A 115 -21.03 -5.41 -15.25
C ARG A 115 -19.73 -5.01 -14.54
N TYR A 116 -18.57 -5.54 -14.95
CA TYR A 116 -17.28 -5.23 -14.36
C TYR A 116 -16.35 -4.42 -15.29
N GLY A 117 -16.79 -4.02 -16.49
CA GLY A 117 -16.02 -3.15 -17.39
C GLY A 117 -16.81 -2.05 -18.09
N GLY A 118 -16.11 -1.26 -18.90
CA GLY A 118 -16.65 -0.10 -19.60
C GLY A 118 -16.76 1.13 -18.69
N SER A 119 -17.93 1.35 -18.08
CA SER A 119 -18.20 2.55 -17.29
C SER A 119 -17.30 2.65 -16.05
N LEU A 120 -17.07 3.86 -15.55
CA LEU A 120 -16.34 4.09 -14.30
C LEU A 120 -16.96 3.28 -13.14
N GLU A 121 -18.28 3.25 -13.03
CA GLU A 121 -18.99 2.47 -12.01
C GLU A 121 -18.65 0.98 -12.10
N ASN A 122 -18.68 0.40 -13.30
CA ASN A 122 -18.41 -1.02 -13.50
C ASN A 122 -16.95 -1.36 -13.22
N ARG A 123 -15.99 -0.53 -13.66
CA ARG A 123 -14.56 -0.74 -13.39
C ARG A 123 -14.23 -0.69 -11.90
N MET A 124 -14.89 0.19 -11.13
CA MET A 124 -14.74 0.25 -9.68
C MET A 124 -15.38 -0.95 -8.95
N ARG A 125 -16.33 -1.66 -9.58
CA ARG A 125 -17.19 -2.65 -8.92
C ARG A 125 -16.40 -3.76 -8.25
N PHE A 126 -15.37 -4.32 -8.89
CA PHE A 126 -14.54 -5.38 -8.30
C PHE A 126 -13.90 -4.91 -6.97
N GLY A 127 -13.26 -3.73 -6.99
CA GLY A 127 -12.59 -3.17 -5.82
C GLY A 127 -13.56 -2.82 -4.69
N LEU A 128 -14.70 -2.21 -5.01
CA LEU A 128 -15.73 -1.85 -4.04
C LEU A 128 -16.40 -3.08 -3.40
N GLU A 129 -16.78 -4.08 -4.21
CA GLU A 129 -17.34 -5.33 -3.70
C GLU A 129 -16.34 -6.07 -2.82
N THR A 130 -15.06 -6.11 -3.20
CA THR A 130 -13.99 -6.72 -2.38
C THR A 130 -13.83 -6.01 -1.05
N ALA A 131 -13.70 -4.67 -1.06
CA ALA A 131 -13.55 -3.87 0.16
C ALA A 131 -14.76 -4.05 1.10
N HIS A 132 -15.97 -4.07 0.56
CA HIS A 132 -17.20 -4.30 1.32
C HIS A 132 -17.25 -5.68 1.97
N ARG A 133 -16.88 -6.72 1.23
CA ARG A 133 -16.83 -8.10 1.75
C ARG A 133 -15.78 -8.25 2.85
N VAL A 134 -14.60 -7.65 2.67
CA VAL A 134 -13.54 -7.64 3.70
C VAL A 134 -14.01 -6.90 4.95
N ARG A 135 -14.54 -5.67 4.79
CA ARG A 135 -15.00 -4.85 5.92
C ARG A 135 -16.03 -5.57 6.80
N LYS A 136 -16.90 -6.40 6.20
CA LYS A 136 -17.94 -7.18 6.90
C LYS A 136 -17.40 -8.31 7.79
N VAL A 137 -16.19 -8.81 7.55
CA VAL A 137 -15.67 -9.99 8.26
C VAL A 137 -14.57 -9.67 9.27
N ILE A 138 -14.03 -8.46 9.24
CA ILE A 138 -13.01 -8.00 10.18
C ILE A 138 -13.67 -7.18 11.31
N PRO A 139 -13.08 -7.12 12.52
CA PRO A 139 -13.60 -6.30 13.63
C PRO A 139 -13.81 -4.86 13.20
N LYS A 140 -14.81 -4.18 13.77
CA LYS A 140 -15.19 -2.83 13.34
C LYS A 140 -14.04 -1.83 13.55
N GLU A 141 -13.28 -2.02 14.61
CA GLU A 141 -12.16 -1.19 15.05
C GLU A 141 -10.85 -1.50 14.31
N THR A 142 -10.80 -2.54 13.47
CA THR A 142 -9.61 -2.83 12.64
C THR A 142 -9.56 -1.80 11.51
N PRO A 143 -8.54 -0.92 11.41
CA PRO A 143 -8.42 0.00 10.30
C PRO A 143 -8.30 -0.75 8.98
N LEU A 144 -9.12 -0.37 8.01
CA LEU A 144 -9.06 -0.87 6.64
C LEU A 144 -8.52 0.21 5.73
N LEU A 145 -7.34 -0.04 5.17
CA LEU A 145 -6.68 0.82 4.20
C LEU A 145 -6.87 0.25 2.80
N VAL A 146 -6.83 1.12 1.80
CA VAL A 146 -6.76 0.70 0.39
C VAL A 146 -5.65 1.48 -0.29
N ARG A 147 -4.67 0.76 -0.82
CA ARG A 147 -3.62 1.36 -1.64
C ARG A 147 -4.06 1.43 -3.08
N ILE A 148 -3.98 2.62 -3.68
CA ILE A 148 -4.37 2.86 -5.08
C ILE A 148 -3.24 3.50 -5.88
N SER A 149 -3.19 3.21 -7.18
CA SER A 149 -2.46 4.04 -8.13
C SER A 149 -3.35 5.21 -8.50
N VAL A 150 -2.99 6.43 -8.08
CA VAL A 150 -3.83 7.63 -8.29
C VAL A 150 -3.90 8.09 -9.75
N THR A 151 -3.01 7.57 -10.59
CA THR A 151 -2.97 7.83 -12.03
C THR A 151 -2.16 6.74 -12.72
N ASP A 152 -2.51 6.42 -13.95
CA ASP A 152 -1.74 5.54 -14.84
C ASP A 152 -0.60 6.27 -15.55
N TYR A 153 -0.66 7.60 -15.60
CA TYR A 153 0.21 8.47 -16.41
C TYR A 153 0.09 8.27 -17.93
N ASP A 154 -1.03 7.71 -18.38
CA ASP A 154 -1.31 7.51 -19.80
C ASP A 154 -2.69 8.07 -20.16
N ASN A 155 -2.81 8.54 -21.40
CA ASN A 155 -4.03 9.12 -21.92
C ASN A 155 -5.14 8.08 -22.00
N GLY A 156 -6.32 8.45 -21.52
CA GLY A 156 -7.47 7.55 -21.48
C GLY A 156 -7.40 6.49 -20.38
N GLY A 157 -6.38 6.51 -19.51
CA GLY A 157 -6.26 5.61 -18.36
C GLY A 157 -7.01 6.05 -17.10
N TRP A 158 -6.61 5.48 -15.98
CA TRP A 158 -7.05 5.90 -14.65
C TRP A 158 -6.38 7.23 -14.25
N ASP A 159 -7.13 8.12 -13.61
CA ASP A 159 -6.67 9.46 -13.23
C ASP A 159 -7.08 9.85 -11.79
N VAL A 160 -6.68 11.06 -11.38
CA VAL A 160 -6.93 11.58 -10.02
C VAL A 160 -8.42 11.84 -9.78
N THR A 161 -9.17 12.29 -10.79
CA THR A 161 -10.61 12.54 -10.66
C THR A 161 -11.37 11.24 -10.41
N GLN A 162 -11.03 10.18 -11.15
CA GLN A 162 -11.55 8.84 -10.94
C GLN A 162 -11.14 8.29 -9.57
N SER A 163 -9.91 8.56 -9.13
CA SER A 163 -9.41 8.20 -7.80
C SER A 163 -10.21 8.86 -6.67
N VAL A 164 -10.59 10.13 -6.81
CA VAL A 164 -11.46 10.84 -5.85
C VAL A 164 -12.83 10.17 -5.76
N GLU A 165 -13.44 9.83 -6.89
CA GLU A 165 -14.75 9.15 -6.91
C GLU A 165 -14.68 7.76 -6.27
N PHE A 166 -13.62 7.00 -6.57
CA PHE A 166 -13.39 5.70 -5.94
C PHE A 166 -13.20 5.84 -4.43
N ALA A 167 -12.40 6.81 -3.97
CA ALA A 167 -12.17 7.09 -2.56
C ALA A 167 -13.45 7.48 -1.81
N LYS A 168 -14.35 8.26 -2.43
CA LYS A 168 -15.67 8.57 -1.84
C LYS A 168 -16.50 7.31 -1.59
N ARG A 169 -16.49 6.38 -2.54
CA ARG A 169 -17.23 5.11 -2.43
C ARG A 169 -16.58 4.14 -1.44
N LEU A 170 -15.25 4.10 -1.38
CA LEU A 170 -14.51 3.36 -0.36
C LEU A 170 -14.81 3.90 1.05
N LYS A 171 -14.84 5.22 1.23
CA LYS A 171 -15.24 5.85 2.50
C LYS A 171 -16.65 5.42 2.91
N ALA A 172 -17.61 5.41 1.98
CA ALA A 172 -18.98 4.98 2.26
C ALA A 172 -19.08 3.50 2.70
N ILE A 173 -18.12 2.66 2.31
CA ILE A 173 -18.02 1.26 2.72
C ILE A 173 -17.42 1.11 4.14
N GLY A 174 -16.67 2.11 4.62
CA GLY A 174 -15.92 2.04 5.88
C GLY A 174 -14.44 1.72 5.70
N VAL A 175 -13.85 2.14 4.57
CA VAL A 175 -12.40 2.28 4.43
C VAL A 175 -11.96 3.53 5.17
N ASP A 176 -10.85 3.42 5.91
CA ASP A 176 -10.39 4.40 6.88
C ASP A 176 -9.26 5.27 6.33
N VAL A 177 -8.42 4.74 5.43
CA VAL A 177 -7.34 5.48 4.77
C VAL A 177 -7.17 5.04 3.32
N VAL A 178 -6.86 5.99 2.43
CA VAL A 178 -6.37 5.69 1.08
C VAL A 178 -4.85 5.93 1.01
N ASP A 179 -4.08 4.88 0.73
CA ASP A 179 -2.63 4.99 0.46
C ASP A 179 -2.40 5.35 -1.02
N CYS A 180 -1.86 6.55 -1.26
CA CYS A 180 -1.83 7.21 -2.55
C CYS A 180 -0.49 6.98 -3.27
N SER A 181 -0.37 5.86 -3.98
CA SER A 181 0.74 5.59 -4.88
C SER A 181 0.38 5.89 -6.34
N SER A 182 1.13 5.36 -7.33
CA SER A 182 0.85 5.65 -8.73
C SER A 182 1.41 4.63 -9.72
N GLY A 183 0.86 4.65 -10.94
CA GLY A 183 1.37 3.92 -12.10
C GLY A 183 1.35 2.40 -11.98
N GLY A 184 2.14 1.76 -12.83
CA GLY A 184 2.42 0.33 -12.81
C GLY A 184 1.45 -0.54 -13.59
N VAL A 185 0.41 0.02 -14.22
CA VAL A 185 -0.56 -0.72 -15.05
C VAL A 185 0.11 -1.31 -16.30
N PHE A 186 1.08 -0.62 -16.92
CA PHE A 186 1.92 -1.15 -18.00
C PHE A 186 3.41 -1.04 -17.64
N GLY A 187 4.25 -1.83 -18.32
CA GLY A 187 5.70 -1.80 -18.08
C GLY A 187 6.46 -0.69 -18.81
N ASN A 188 5.87 -0.12 -19.87
CA ASN A 188 6.54 0.83 -20.78
C ASN A 188 5.89 2.23 -20.75
N VAL A 189 5.54 2.74 -19.56
CA VAL A 189 5.03 4.11 -19.44
C VAL A 189 6.19 5.11 -19.55
N ASP A 190 6.11 6.05 -20.49
CA ASP A 190 7.06 7.16 -20.58
C ASP A 190 6.65 8.26 -19.59
N TYR A 191 7.40 8.36 -18.51
CA TYR A 191 7.20 9.40 -17.50
C TYR A 191 7.83 10.75 -17.89
N GLY A 192 8.64 10.81 -18.95
CA GLY A 192 9.39 12.00 -19.32
C GLY A 192 10.18 12.58 -18.14
N SER A 193 10.09 13.90 -17.94
CA SER A 193 10.69 14.62 -16.80
C SER A 193 9.76 14.75 -15.58
N LEU A 194 8.67 13.97 -15.53
CA LEU A 194 7.66 14.11 -14.49
C LEU A 194 8.18 13.71 -13.11
N ASN A 195 7.97 14.60 -12.14
CA ASN A 195 8.18 14.27 -10.73
C ASN A 195 6.98 13.47 -10.20
N THR A 196 7.07 12.13 -10.29
CA THR A 196 5.99 11.24 -9.87
C THR A 196 5.67 11.33 -8.37
N ALA A 197 6.63 11.71 -7.53
CA ALA A 197 6.39 11.93 -6.10
C ALA A 197 5.51 13.15 -5.86
N GLU A 198 5.79 14.26 -6.54
CA GLU A 198 4.96 15.46 -6.46
C GLU A 198 3.52 15.22 -6.93
N VAL A 199 3.34 14.40 -7.98
CA VAL A 199 2.01 13.97 -8.44
C VAL A 199 1.29 13.17 -7.36
N GLN A 200 1.97 12.20 -6.72
CA GLN A 200 1.41 11.42 -5.62
C GLN A 200 1.00 12.31 -4.44
N HIS A 201 1.84 13.26 -4.03
CA HIS A 201 1.56 14.17 -2.92
C HIS A 201 0.36 15.08 -3.20
N LYS A 202 0.29 15.67 -4.40
CA LYS A 202 -0.86 16.50 -4.82
C LYS A 202 -2.16 15.69 -4.92
N ALA A 203 -2.08 14.45 -5.40
CA ALA A 203 -3.23 13.57 -5.47
C ALA A 203 -3.71 13.15 -4.08
N ALA A 204 -2.80 12.83 -3.16
CA ALA A 204 -3.14 12.55 -1.76
C ALA A 204 -3.88 13.72 -1.09
N ALA A 205 -3.41 14.95 -1.32
CA ALA A 205 -4.05 16.16 -0.81
C ALA A 205 -5.46 16.36 -1.42
N THR A 206 -5.57 16.14 -2.73
CA THR A 206 -6.84 16.27 -3.48
C THR A 206 -7.87 15.23 -3.00
N ILE A 207 -7.47 13.97 -2.89
CA ILE A 207 -8.34 12.90 -2.39
C ILE A 207 -8.75 13.19 -0.95
N GLN A 208 -7.83 13.59 -0.08
CA GLN A 208 -8.14 13.91 1.32
C GLN A 208 -9.19 15.02 1.42
N ARG A 209 -9.03 16.10 0.65
CA ARG A 209 -9.94 17.24 0.64
C ARG A 209 -11.30 16.89 0.01
N GLU A 210 -11.32 16.24 -1.14
CA GLU A 210 -12.54 16.08 -1.95
C GLU A 210 -13.34 14.83 -1.62
N ALA A 211 -12.69 13.73 -1.22
CA ALA A 211 -13.37 12.55 -0.70
C ALA A 211 -13.60 12.61 0.81
N GLY A 212 -12.88 13.51 1.51
CA GLY A 212 -13.01 13.68 2.96
C GLY A 212 -12.58 12.43 3.73
N ILE A 213 -11.61 11.68 3.22
CA ILE A 213 -11.05 10.47 3.82
C ILE A 213 -9.56 10.71 4.13
N PRO A 214 -9.03 10.27 5.28
CA PRO A 214 -7.59 10.31 5.52
C PRO A 214 -6.80 9.68 4.37
N THR A 215 -5.69 10.29 4.00
CA THR A 215 -4.77 9.71 3.02
C THR A 215 -3.40 9.43 3.62
N ALA A 216 -2.70 8.48 3.02
CA ALA A 216 -1.28 8.28 3.26
C ALA A 216 -0.48 8.76 2.04
N ALA A 217 0.59 9.51 2.28
CA ALA A 217 1.53 9.92 1.25
C ALA A 217 2.71 8.94 1.19
N VAL A 218 2.99 8.47 -0.02
CA VAL A 218 4.21 7.73 -0.41
C VAL A 218 4.99 8.55 -1.45
N GLY A 219 6.00 7.95 -2.09
CA GLY A 219 6.69 8.55 -3.22
C GLY A 219 7.91 9.36 -2.80
N ASN A 220 9.08 8.71 -2.87
CA ASN A 220 10.40 9.32 -2.68
C ASN A 220 10.52 10.27 -1.47
N ILE A 221 9.96 9.87 -0.33
CA ILE A 221 10.09 10.59 0.94
C ILE A 221 11.39 10.12 1.60
N VAL A 222 12.37 11.01 1.65
CA VAL A 222 13.73 10.71 2.16
C VAL A 222 14.11 11.64 3.31
N HIS A 223 13.70 12.91 3.24
CA HIS A 223 14.09 13.91 4.24
C HIS A 223 12.97 14.15 5.26
N PRO A 224 13.30 14.26 6.56
CA PRO A 224 12.30 14.50 7.62
C PRO A 224 11.43 15.75 7.36
N PHE A 225 12.04 16.87 6.95
CA PHE A 225 11.31 18.11 6.65
C PHE A 225 10.30 17.96 5.50
N GLN A 226 10.54 17.06 4.55
CA GLN A 226 9.58 16.75 3.49
C GLN A 226 8.34 16.07 4.07
N ALA A 227 8.53 15.09 4.95
CA ALA A 227 7.44 14.37 5.63
C ALA A 227 6.62 15.32 6.52
N GLU A 228 7.30 16.14 7.33
CA GLU A 228 6.64 17.13 8.19
C GLU A 228 5.84 18.14 7.36
N LYS A 229 6.43 18.66 6.27
CA LYS A 229 5.75 19.62 5.40
C LYS A 229 4.46 19.06 4.79
N LEU A 230 4.46 17.79 4.35
CA LEU A 230 3.27 17.15 3.81
C LEU A 230 2.11 17.10 4.83
N LEU A 231 2.44 16.92 6.12
CA LEU A 231 1.45 16.95 7.20
C LEU A 231 0.98 18.37 7.50
N GLN A 232 1.90 19.34 7.58
CA GLN A 232 1.59 20.75 7.84
C GLN A 232 0.74 21.38 6.74
N ASP A 233 0.99 21.01 5.48
CA ASP A 233 0.20 21.43 4.32
C ASP A 233 -1.14 20.67 4.23
N ASN A 234 -1.46 19.80 5.20
CA ASN A 234 -2.63 18.92 5.21
C ASN A 234 -2.76 18.08 3.92
N SER A 235 -1.62 17.71 3.33
CA SER A 235 -1.55 16.93 2.10
C SER A 235 -1.75 15.43 2.33
N ALA A 236 -1.50 14.95 3.56
CA ALA A 236 -1.81 13.60 4.00
C ALA A 236 -2.01 13.55 5.52
N THR A 237 -2.60 12.46 5.99
CA THR A 237 -2.74 12.14 7.42
C THR A 237 -1.60 11.26 7.92
N LEU A 238 -1.11 10.35 7.06
CA LEU A 238 0.00 9.44 7.31
C LEU A 238 1.12 9.62 6.29
N ILE A 239 2.35 9.31 6.70
CA ILE A 239 3.53 9.27 5.84
C ILE A 239 4.03 7.83 5.79
N LEU A 240 3.96 7.19 4.62
CA LEU A 240 4.47 5.83 4.41
C LEU A 240 5.78 5.87 3.63
N ILE A 241 6.83 5.35 4.26
CA ILE A 241 8.20 5.43 3.75
C ILE A 241 8.68 4.02 3.42
N GLY A 242 9.30 3.86 2.25
CA GLY A 242 9.87 2.59 1.78
C GLY A 242 11.39 2.57 1.85
N ARG A 243 12.04 2.88 0.72
CA ARG A 243 13.51 2.77 0.54
C ARG A 243 14.37 3.48 1.60
N ALA A 244 13.92 4.62 2.16
CA ALA A 244 14.69 5.29 3.20
C ALA A 244 14.78 4.45 4.49
N PHE A 245 13.75 3.67 4.82
CA PHE A 245 13.80 2.70 5.92
C PHE A 245 14.66 1.49 5.59
N LEU A 246 14.64 1.00 4.34
CA LEU A 246 15.56 -0.08 3.93
C LEU A 246 17.03 0.32 4.09
N ASN A 247 17.35 1.60 3.85
CA ASN A 247 18.69 2.15 4.04
C ASN A 247 19.00 2.44 5.52
N ASN A 248 18.02 2.93 6.28
CA ASN A 248 18.16 3.24 7.69
C ASN A 248 16.89 2.84 8.46
N PRO A 249 16.87 1.68 9.13
CA PRO A 249 15.72 1.24 9.92
C PRO A 249 15.34 2.19 11.06
N HIS A 250 16.29 3.01 11.52
CA HIS A 250 16.12 3.99 12.59
C HIS A 250 15.89 5.41 12.03
N TRP A 251 15.39 5.52 10.79
CA TRP A 251 15.12 6.82 10.16
C TRP A 251 14.24 7.72 11.02
N ALA A 252 13.26 7.17 11.74
CA ALA A 252 12.38 7.98 12.60
C ALA A 252 13.13 8.61 13.79
N TYR A 253 14.18 7.97 14.31
CA TYR A 253 15.05 8.59 15.31
C TYR A 253 15.86 9.74 14.73
N GLY A 254 16.52 9.53 13.59
CA GLY A 254 17.22 10.62 12.91
C GLY A 254 16.28 11.78 12.51
N ALA A 255 15.02 11.48 12.20
CA ALA A 255 14.00 12.48 11.97
C ALA A 255 13.60 13.22 13.26
N ALA A 256 13.50 12.51 14.38
CA ALA A 256 13.20 13.10 15.68
C ALA A 256 14.31 14.06 16.12
N ASP A 257 15.57 13.74 15.83
CA ASP A 257 16.71 14.58 16.19
C ASP A 257 16.65 15.98 15.54
N VAL A 258 15.97 16.09 14.40
CA VAL A 258 15.86 17.34 13.64
C VAL A 258 14.45 17.96 13.67
N LEU A 259 13.44 17.26 14.22
CA LEU A 259 12.03 17.70 14.23
C LEU A 259 11.31 17.55 15.58
N ALA A 260 11.66 16.59 16.43
CA ALA A 260 10.86 16.21 17.60
C ALA A 260 11.15 17.06 18.85
N ASN A 261 10.13 17.13 19.71
CA ASN A 261 10.21 17.72 21.05
C ASN A 261 10.54 16.62 22.09
N PRO A 262 11.60 16.78 22.92
CA PRO A 262 11.99 15.79 23.94
C PRO A 262 10.96 15.53 25.05
N GLU A 263 9.91 16.34 25.19
CA GLU A 263 8.86 16.10 26.21
C GLU A 263 7.76 15.11 25.77
N THR A 264 7.63 14.79 24.48
CA THR A 264 6.48 14.01 23.94
C THR A 264 6.84 12.72 23.20
N PHE A 265 8.12 12.49 22.89
CA PHE A 265 8.59 11.28 22.24
C PHE A 265 9.65 10.60 23.11
N LYS A 266 9.31 9.44 23.69
CA LYS A 266 10.26 8.63 24.45
C LYS A 266 11.02 7.71 23.52
N TYR A 267 12.35 7.85 23.48
CA TYR A 267 13.19 6.81 22.91
C TYR A 267 13.11 5.55 23.80
N PRO A 268 13.40 4.34 23.28
CA PRO A 268 13.68 3.18 24.11
C PRO A 268 14.76 3.54 25.13
N GLU A 269 14.63 3.01 26.34
CA GLU A 269 15.42 3.37 27.54
C GLU A 269 16.96 3.55 27.31
N PRO A 270 17.64 2.83 26.39
CA PRO A 270 19.07 3.04 26.14
C PRO A 270 19.47 4.35 25.43
N TYR A 271 18.55 5.05 24.75
CA TYR A 271 18.89 6.11 23.79
C TYR A 271 18.44 7.54 24.21
N ASP A 272 17.75 7.67 25.34
CA ASP A 272 17.01 8.88 25.72
C ASP A 272 17.89 10.10 26.12
N TRP A 273 19.21 9.92 26.27
CA TRP A 273 20.07 10.87 26.98
C TRP A 273 20.78 11.94 26.12
N CYS A 274 20.67 11.95 24.79
CA CYS A 274 21.66 12.68 23.95
C CYS A 274 21.19 13.77 22.96
N ILE A 275 19.93 14.24 22.90
CA ILE A 275 19.48 15.06 21.73
C ILE A 275 18.60 16.29 22.07
N GLY A 276 18.81 17.43 21.36
CA GLY A 276 18.25 18.78 21.64
C GLY A 276 17.40 19.41 20.49
N ALA A 277 16.60 20.45 20.82
CA ALA A 277 15.21 20.70 20.34
C ALA A 277 14.92 21.83 19.31
N LYS A 278 13.72 21.80 18.67
CA LYS A 278 12.83 22.95 18.28
C LYS A 278 11.46 22.53 17.65
N GLN A 279 10.35 23.22 18.05
CA GLN A 279 8.94 23.28 17.53
C GLN A 279 8.11 21.96 17.42
N SER A 280 6.82 21.97 17.79
CA SER A 280 5.97 20.76 17.87
C SER A 280 5.70 20.14 16.48
N SER A 281 6.39 19.04 16.17
CA SER A 281 6.23 18.29 14.91
C SER A 281 4.92 17.50 14.85
N LEU A 282 4.18 17.63 13.75
CA LEU A 282 3.01 16.78 13.46
C LEU A 282 3.42 15.35 13.15
N LEU A 283 4.59 15.14 12.54
CA LEU A 283 5.11 13.81 12.21
C LEU A 283 5.18 12.90 13.44
N PHE A 284 5.59 13.45 14.59
CA PHE A 284 5.69 12.73 15.87
C PHE A 284 4.44 12.84 16.76
N SER A 285 3.37 13.47 16.27
CA SER A 285 2.09 13.51 17.00
C SER A 285 1.29 12.21 16.82
N PRO A 286 0.58 11.73 17.85
CA PRO A 286 -0.28 10.57 17.70
C PRO A 286 -1.45 10.86 16.74
N VAL A 287 -1.96 9.81 16.10
CA VAL A 287 -3.15 9.89 15.25
C VAL A 287 -4.01 8.66 15.46
N THR A 288 -5.32 8.87 15.61
CA THR A 288 -6.29 7.78 15.75
C THR A 288 -6.97 7.51 14.41
N ILE A 289 -6.93 6.25 13.98
CA ILE A 289 -7.59 5.75 12.78
C ILE A 289 -8.49 4.60 13.22
N ASN A 290 -9.80 4.80 13.08
CA ASN A 290 -10.82 3.79 13.40
C ASN A 290 -10.63 3.07 14.75
N GLY A 291 -10.36 3.82 15.82
CA GLY A 291 -10.19 3.26 17.18
C GLY A 291 -8.77 2.80 17.53
N ILE A 292 -7.86 2.68 16.57
CA ILE A 292 -6.44 2.41 16.80
C ILE A 292 -5.66 3.72 16.80
N THR A 293 -4.87 3.96 17.84
CA THR A 293 -4.01 5.15 17.94
C THR A 293 -2.57 4.78 17.62
N LEU A 294 -2.05 5.34 16.53
CA LEU A 294 -0.63 5.27 16.21
C LEU A 294 0.12 6.26 17.10
N LYS A 295 1.28 5.86 17.65
CA LYS A 295 2.12 6.74 18.47
C LYS A 295 2.71 7.93 17.70
N ASN A 296 2.81 7.82 16.38
CA ASN A 296 3.20 8.88 15.46
C ASN A 296 2.64 8.60 14.05
N ARG A 297 2.79 9.55 13.12
CA ARG A 297 2.23 9.48 11.75
C ARG A 297 3.16 8.78 10.75
N ILE A 298 4.21 8.13 11.23
CA ILE A 298 5.25 7.48 10.42
C ILE A 298 4.90 6.01 10.27
N GLY A 299 4.75 5.57 9.03
CA GLY A 299 4.58 4.16 8.70
C GLY A 299 5.64 3.62 7.75
N VAL A 300 5.93 2.33 7.88
CA VAL A 300 6.70 1.58 6.89
C VAL A 300 5.75 1.14 5.80
N SER A 301 6.00 1.59 4.57
CA SER A 301 5.28 1.14 3.37
C SER A 301 5.61 -0.34 3.10
N PRO A 302 4.68 -1.15 2.56
CA PRO A 302 5.02 -2.50 2.14
C PRO A 302 6.15 -2.46 1.10
N MET A 303 7.20 -3.25 1.36
CA MET A 303 8.40 -3.33 0.54
C MET A 303 8.74 -4.80 0.33
N VAL A 304 8.47 -5.32 -0.88
CA VAL A 304 8.79 -6.69 -1.22
C VAL A 304 10.28 -7.00 -0.99
N THR A 305 10.55 -8.02 -0.18
CA THR A 305 11.91 -8.48 0.14
C THR A 305 12.32 -9.72 -0.67
N TRP A 306 11.34 -10.46 -1.21
CA TRP A 306 11.53 -11.70 -1.98
C TRP A 306 12.26 -12.82 -1.24
N VAL A 307 12.27 -12.78 0.09
CA VAL A 307 12.98 -13.76 0.93
C VAL A 307 12.09 -14.86 1.48
N SER A 308 10.76 -14.76 1.35
CA SER A 308 9.86 -15.79 1.87
C SER A 308 9.99 -17.09 1.06
N GLU A 309 9.99 -18.21 1.77
CA GLU A 309 9.99 -19.56 1.19
C GLU A 309 8.64 -20.20 1.50
N ASP A 310 7.94 -20.66 0.46
CA ASP A 310 6.59 -21.26 0.54
C ASP A 310 5.54 -20.42 1.29
N GLY A 311 5.74 -19.10 1.32
CA GLY A 311 4.83 -18.16 2.02
C GLY A 311 5.00 -18.14 3.53
N TYR A 312 6.05 -18.76 4.07
CA TYR A 312 6.36 -18.74 5.50
C TYR A 312 7.24 -17.55 5.88
N VAL A 313 7.05 -17.10 7.12
CA VAL A 313 7.89 -16.10 7.77
C VAL A 313 9.22 -16.75 8.16
N ASN A 314 10.34 -16.08 7.91
CA ASN A 314 11.68 -16.53 8.30
C ASN A 314 12.41 -15.51 9.20
N ASP A 315 13.60 -15.88 9.66
CA ASP A 315 14.44 -15.07 10.56
C ASP A 315 14.78 -13.70 9.96
N PHE A 316 14.98 -13.61 8.64
CA PHE A 316 15.21 -12.34 7.97
C PHE A 316 14.01 -11.41 8.15
N GLN A 317 12.79 -11.88 7.90
CA GLN A 317 11.58 -11.05 8.05
C GLN A 317 11.36 -10.63 9.50
N LEU A 318 11.60 -11.52 10.46
CA LEU A 318 11.52 -11.20 11.89
C LEU A 318 12.50 -10.10 12.29
N ALA A 319 13.77 -10.22 11.89
CA ALA A 319 14.79 -9.21 12.13
C ALA A 319 14.47 -7.89 11.40
N HIS A 320 14.02 -7.98 10.14
CA HIS A 320 13.70 -6.85 9.29
C HIS A 320 12.59 -5.99 9.87
N TYR A 321 11.40 -6.55 10.11
CA TYR A 321 10.29 -5.78 10.67
C TYR A 321 10.50 -5.44 12.15
N GLY A 322 11.19 -6.31 12.90
CA GLY A 322 11.62 -6.00 14.27
C GLY A 322 12.48 -4.75 14.35
N SER A 323 13.41 -4.57 13.41
CA SER A 323 14.29 -3.39 13.37
C SER A 323 13.52 -2.09 13.14
N PHE A 324 12.46 -2.10 12.32
CA PHE A 324 11.62 -0.91 12.14
C PHE A 324 10.77 -0.59 13.37
N ALA A 325 10.25 -1.62 14.04
CA ALA A 325 9.48 -1.44 15.26
C ALA A 325 10.35 -0.82 16.37
N ILE A 326 11.57 -1.34 16.53
CA ILE A 326 12.60 -0.75 17.39
C ILE A 326 12.98 0.65 16.89
N GLY A 327 12.97 0.90 15.58
CA GLY A 327 13.29 2.18 14.97
C GLY A 327 12.26 3.31 15.21
N GLY A 328 11.20 3.06 15.98
CA GLY A 328 10.31 4.12 16.47
C GLY A 328 9.08 4.42 15.61
N VAL A 329 8.79 3.63 14.57
CA VAL A 329 7.64 3.86 13.68
C VAL A 329 6.30 3.57 14.36
N GLY A 330 5.23 4.25 13.95
CA GLY A 330 3.88 4.05 14.47
C GLY A 330 3.11 2.93 13.78
N LEU A 331 3.39 2.68 12.50
CA LEU A 331 2.73 1.67 11.67
C LEU A 331 3.76 0.86 10.89
N ILE A 332 3.56 -0.46 10.76
CA ILE A 332 4.36 -1.31 9.87
C ILE A 332 3.41 -2.10 9.00
N VAL A 333 3.45 -1.87 7.69
CA VAL A 333 2.68 -2.66 6.72
C VAL A 333 3.58 -3.75 6.15
N VAL A 334 3.24 -5.00 6.47
CA VAL A 334 3.91 -6.21 5.97
C VAL A 334 3.27 -6.63 4.63
N GLU A 335 4.05 -7.27 3.75
CA GLU A 335 3.60 -7.84 2.46
C GLU A 335 3.98 -9.32 2.35
#